data_AF-A0AAW1XUM0-F1
#
_entry.id   AF-A0AAW1XUM0-F1
#
_cell.length_a   1.000
_cell.length_b   1.000
_cell.length_c   1.000
_cell.angle_alpha   90.00
_cell.angle_beta   90.00
_cell.angle_gamma   90.00
#
_symmetry.space_group_name_H-M   'P 1'
#
loop_
_entity.id
_entity.type
_entity.pdbx_description
1 polymer ?
#
loop_
_entity_poly.entity_id
_entity_poly.type
_entity_poly.pdbx_seq_one_letter_code
_entity_poly.pdbx_strand_id
1 'polypeptide(L)'
;MGTGEIPKYNDVEFFVFPWMGILANITSASKEGSSCSSQLKTKLARKGYNPLRVQTLWDSRGHSAFAVVEFEQSWEGFHSAMSFEESFEDEHCGKSDYFGKVACNRWYGWVARQADYNMTSIVGDYLRRHASLYAISDYGTTSKLAMLRQYRHTIASLHKLMAESDGMIQPYDDEMQQSVADQFEKKYLEKKLEQCKDRTKECEETLEQFRDGKKQCEETLELIESLHKELKKELEQIEPYKKLLQQKLGEQIEPHTKWLQQKLDNTETQEKMLQKKLERIKLLKIQLQQRFDKREALSSELQKNLEQFESHKRWLRQKFEQRDQLKKKLEHSEAQKKELQEKLEQSEAQKNALQKILEQSEAHKKESEKNIEQAEAQKIELQNKLYESEAHKIELENQFWLASRKLGEKTEELTHAQDLNQTLITKERNSNDELQDARKALVTGWESASRAIGVKRLGDLDSKPFQTACKRIYSTEEADHHAATLCSLWEDYLRDSSWHPFKQSTNSLGDCKEFIDEEDEKLKELKNEFGNGVHLAVSTALLELNEYNPSGRYTVEELWNFKEGRRASLKEGILYILKQLKTHKRRRNS
;
A
#
# COMPACT_ATOMS: atom_id res chain seq x y z
N MET A 1 -12.46 -16.21 11.50
CA MET A 1 -11.55 -17.36 11.67
C MET A 1 -11.97 -18.43 10.67
N GLY A 2 -11.29 -18.50 9.53
CA GLY A 2 -11.42 -19.58 8.56
C GLY A 2 -10.01 -20.12 8.35
N THR A 3 -9.77 -21.33 8.82
CA THR A 3 -8.48 -22.01 8.80
C THR A 3 -8.07 -22.30 7.36
N GLY A 4 -7.04 -21.60 6.88
CA GLY A 4 -6.39 -21.91 5.61
C GLY A 4 -5.58 -23.20 5.76
N GLU A 5 -6.08 -24.28 5.16
CA GLU A 5 -5.28 -25.47 4.94
C GLU A 5 -4.27 -25.21 3.82
N ILE A 6 -3.02 -25.60 4.10
CA ILE A 6 -1.86 -25.49 3.21
C ILE A 6 -2.01 -26.51 2.08
N PRO A 7 -1.84 -26.15 0.79
CA PRO A 7 -1.87 -27.12 -0.29
C PRO A 7 -0.66 -28.06 -0.18
N LYS A 8 -0.91 -29.36 -0.08
CA LYS A 8 0.12 -30.40 -0.19
C LYS A 8 0.76 -30.35 -1.57
N TYR A 9 2.07 -30.17 -1.60
CA TYR A 9 2.90 -30.19 -2.80
C TYR A 9 3.29 -31.64 -3.13
N ASN A 10 3.26 -31.98 -4.43
CA ASN A 10 3.65 -33.24 -5.10
C ASN A 10 2.64 -34.39 -5.17
N ASP A 11 1.56 -34.21 -5.94
CA ASP A 11 1.02 -35.32 -6.74
C ASP A 11 1.35 -35.04 -8.21
N VAL A 12 2.36 -35.73 -8.75
CA VAL A 12 2.62 -35.72 -10.20
C VAL A 12 1.48 -36.51 -10.85
N GLU A 13 0.63 -35.82 -11.61
CA GLU A 13 -0.51 -36.45 -12.26
C GLU A 13 -0.07 -37.27 -13.48
N PHE A 14 -0.37 -38.57 -13.47
CA PHE A 14 -0.07 -39.48 -14.57
C PHE A 14 -1.29 -39.68 -15.47
N PHE A 15 -1.06 -39.52 -16.77
CA PHE A 15 -2.03 -39.72 -17.83
C PHE A 15 -1.78 -41.04 -18.54
N VAL A 16 -2.80 -41.60 -19.17
CA VAL A 16 -2.65 -42.78 -20.02
C VAL A 16 -2.17 -42.34 -21.41
N PHE A 17 -1.08 -42.94 -21.91
CA PHE A 17 -0.47 -42.68 -23.21
C PHE A 17 -0.43 -43.96 -24.09
N PRO A 18 -0.89 -43.95 -25.35
CA PRO A 18 -1.51 -42.84 -26.11
C PRO A 18 -2.70 -42.21 -25.39
N TRP A 19 -2.96 -40.91 -25.64
CA TRP A 19 -4.00 -40.19 -24.91
C TRP A 19 -5.37 -40.85 -25.14
N MET A 20 -6.06 -41.20 -24.06
CA MET A 20 -7.32 -41.93 -24.12
C MET A 20 -8.39 -41.24 -23.27
N GLY A 21 -9.58 -41.08 -23.84
CA GLY A 21 -10.81 -40.70 -23.15
C GLY A 21 -11.68 -41.92 -22.88
N ILE A 22 -12.47 -41.84 -21.82
CA ILE A 22 -13.44 -42.86 -21.44
C ILE A 22 -14.83 -42.27 -21.66
N LEU A 23 -15.67 -42.99 -22.40
CA LEU A 23 -17.08 -42.65 -22.61
C LEU A 23 -17.95 -43.71 -21.93
N ALA A 24 -18.87 -43.29 -21.07
CA ALA A 24 -19.74 -44.15 -20.28
C ALA A 24 -21.22 -43.93 -20.60
N ASN A 25 -22.07 -44.88 -20.18
CA ASN A 25 -23.52 -44.89 -20.35
C ASN A 25 -23.98 -44.99 -21.82
N ILE A 26 -23.28 -45.79 -22.62
CA ILE A 26 -23.61 -46.03 -24.02
C ILE A 26 -24.68 -47.14 -24.12
N THR A 27 -25.87 -46.79 -24.61
CA THR A 27 -26.98 -47.73 -24.79
C THR A 27 -26.79 -48.62 -26.01
N SER A 28 -26.85 -49.95 -25.84
CA SER A 28 -26.68 -50.90 -26.96
C SER A 28 -27.99 -51.05 -27.74
N ALA A 29 -28.20 -50.26 -28.79
CA ALA A 29 -29.35 -50.44 -29.68
C ALA A 29 -29.10 -51.44 -30.84
N SER A 30 -27.93 -52.07 -30.93
CA SER A 30 -27.63 -53.01 -32.03
C SER A 30 -26.74 -54.16 -31.59
N LYS A 31 -27.09 -55.37 -32.03
CA LYS A 31 -26.32 -56.61 -31.85
C LYS A 31 -25.09 -56.71 -32.79
N GLU A 32 -24.75 -55.64 -33.53
CA GLU A 32 -23.58 -55.61 -34.42
C GLU A 32 -22.51 -54.63 -33.92
N GLY A 33 -21.45 -55.16 -33.30
CA GLY A 33 -20.44 -54.37 -32.60
C GLY A 33 -19.57 -53.45 -33.48
N SER A 34 -19.49 -53.68 -34.80
CA SER A 34 -18.67 -52.84 -35.68
C SER A 34 -19.33 -51.50 -36.04
N SER A 35 -20.66 -51.46 -36.13
CA SER A 35 -21.40 -50.26 -36.56
C SER A 35 -21.44 -49.19 -35.45
N CYS A 36 -21.54 -49.62 -34.19
CA CYS A 36 -21.66 -48.72 -33.04
C CYS A 36 -20.41 -47.85 -32.81
N SER A 37 -19.21 -48.45 -32.87
CA SER A 37 -17.94 -47.74 -32.74
C SER A 37 -17.73 -46.66 -33.82
N SER A 38 -18.09 -46.96 -35.07
CA SER A 38 -18.00 -45.98 -36.17
C SER A 38 -18.99 -44.82 -36.03
N GLN A 39 -20.18 -45.08 -35.50
CA GLN A 39 -21.19 -44.04 -35.24
C GLN A 39 -20.77 -43.12 -34.09
N LEU A 40 -20.21 -43.68 -33.02
CA LEU A 40 -19.65 -42.90 -31.90
C LEU A 40 -18.49 -42.04 -32.36
N LYS A 41 -17.56 -42.60 -33.14
CA LYS A 41 -16.44 -41.85 -33.73
C LYS A 41 -16.94 -40.67 -34.58
N THR A 42 -17.94 -40.89 -35.43
CA THR A 42 -18.50 -39.83 -36.28
C THR A 42 -19.18 -38.73 -35.46
N LYS A 43 -19.91 -39.10 -34.39
CA LYS A 43 -20.55 -38.13 -33.50
C LYS A 43 -19.52 -37.29 -32.72
N LEU A 44 -18.48 -37.92 -32.19
CA LEU A 44 -17.40 -37.22 -31.48
C LEU A 44 -16.58 -36.34 -32.42
N ALA A 45 -16.33 -36.78 -33.66
CA ALA A 45 -15.67 -35.97 -34.68
C ALA A 45 -16.49 -34.72 -35.05
N ARG A 46 -17.83 -34.83 -35.15
CA ARG A 46 -18.71 -33.67 -35.38
C ARG A 46 -18.70 -32.66 -34.23
N LYS A 47 -18.43 -33.10 -33.00
CA LYS A 47 -18.23 -32.24 -31.84
C LYS A 47 -16.84 -31.57 -31.81
N GLY A 48 -15.96 -31.90 -32.76
CA GLY A 48 -14.63 -31.27 -32.89
C GLY A 48 -13.50 -31.98 -32.14
N TYR A 49 -13.77 -33.10 -31.44
CA TYR A 49 -12.75 -33.78 -30.63
C TYR A 49 -11.76 -34.63 -31.43
N ASN A 50 -11.96 -34.79 -32.75
CA ASN A 50 -11.06 -35.50 -33.67
C ASN A 50 -10.46 -36.83 -33.14
N PRO A 51 -11.27 -37.80 -32.66
CA PRO A 51 -10.75 -39.06 -32.15
C PRO A 51 -10.13 -39.93 -33.25
N LEU A 52 -8.95 -40.50 -33.01
CA LEU A 52 -8.31 -41.47 -33.92
C LEU A 52 -9.11 -42.77 -33.99
N ARG A 53 -9.57 -43.27 -32.84
CA ARG A 53 -10.32 -44.52 -32.75
C ARG A 53 -11.30 -44.45 -31.59
N VAL A 54 -12.46 -45.08 -31.74
CA VAL A 54 -13.40 -45.31 -30.64
C VAL A 54 -13.65 -46.80 -30.57
N GLN A 55 -13.37 -47.41 -29.42
CA GLN A 55 -13.52 -48.84 -29.19
C GLN A 55 -14.56 -49.08 -28.09
N THR A 56 -15.71 -49.65 -28.46
CA THR A 56 -16.67 -50.16 -27.48
C THR A 56 -16.09 -51.37 -26.75
N LEU A 57 -16.29 -51.44 -25.44
CA LEU A 57 -15.79 -52.52 -24.59
C LEU A 57 -16.89 -53.57 -24.33
N TRP A 58 -16.51 -54.85 -24.36
CA TRP A 58 -17.44 -55.99 -24.29
C TRP A 58 -16.99 -56.97 -23.19
N ASP A 59 -17.93 -57.36 -22.33
CA ASP A 59 -17.75 -58.46 -21.36
C ASP A 59 -18.45 -59.73 -21.89
N SER A 60 -18.17 -60.88 -21.28
CA SER A 60 -18.87 -62.17 -21.44
C SER A 60 -20.42 -62.08 -21.40
N ARG A 61 -20.96 -60.98 -20.87
CA ARG A 61 -22.41 -60.68 -20.76
C ARG A 61 -22.93 -59.72 -21.84
N GLY A 62 -22.08 -59.23 -22.74
CA GLY A 62 -22.44 -58.28 -23.81
C GLY A 62 -21.75 -56.92 -23.72
N HIS A 63 -22.36 -55.90 -24.32
CA HIS A 63 -21.81 -54.54 -24.37
C HIS A 63 -21.69 -53.94 -22.96
N SER A 64 -20.50 -53.50 -22.57
CA SER A 64 -20.23 -53.03 -21.18
C SER A 64 -20.73 -51.61 -20.88
N ALA A 65 -21.38 -50.96 -21.84
CA ALA A 65 -21.79 -49.55 -21.81
C ALA A 65 -20.64 -48.53 -21.73
N PHE A 66 -19.39 -48.98 -21.90
CA PHE A 66 -18.21 -48.15 -22.01
C PHE A 66 -17.59 -48.21 -23.41
N ALA A 67 -16.99 -47.10 -23.83
CA ALA A 67 -16.09 -47.04 -24.96
C ALA A 67 -14.84 -46.25 -24.59
N VAL A 68 -13.71 -46.64 -25.17
CA VAL A 68 -12.44 -45.91 -25.07
C VAL A 68 -12.24 -45.12 -26.36
N VAL A 69 -11.94 -43.84 -26.21
CA VAL A 69 -11.67 -42.88 -27.28
C VAL A 69 -10.18 -42.64 -27.32
N GLU A 70 -9.51 -43.07 -28.38
CA GLU A 70 -8.07 -42.87 -28.56
C GLU A 70 -7.82 -41.61 -29.39
N PHE A 71 -6.90 -40.76 -28.93
CA PHE A 71 -6.49 -39.53 -29.60
C PHE A 71 -5.07 -39.65 -30.16
N GLU A 72 -4.66 -38.65 -30.96
CA GLU A 72 -3.34 -38.64 -31.59
C GLU A 72 -2.20 -38.63 -30.57
N GLN A 73 -1.11 -39.34 -30.84
CA GLN A 73 0.10 -39.39 -29.99
C GLN A 73 0.95 -38.10 -30.07
N SER A 74 0.29 -36.94 -30.12
CA SER A 74 0.87 -35.61 -30.28
C SER A 74 0.35 -34.67 -29.18
N TRP A 75 0.95 -33.47 -29.06
CA TRP A 75 0.38 -32.41 -28.19
C TRP A 75 -1.01 -31.97 -28.66
N GLU A 76 -1.30 -32.03 -29.96
CA GLU A 76 -2.61 -31.71 -30.51
C GLU A 76 -3.65 -32.77 -30.11
N GLY A 77 -3.26 -34.05 -30.10
CA GLY A 77 -4.09 -35.12 -29.56
C GLY A 77 -4.31 -35.01 -28.04
N PHE A 78 -3.32 -34.52 -27.28
CA PHE A 78 -3.50 -34.21 -25.85
C PHE A 78 -4.53 -33.09 -25.64
N HIS A 79 -4.41 -31.99 -26.40
CA HIS A 79 -5.39 -30.90 -26.37
C HIS A 79 -6.80 -31.38 -26.76
N SER A 80 -6.89 -32.27 -27.75
CA SER A 80 -8.16 -32.87 -28.17
C SER A 80 -8.79 -33.74 -27.07
N ALA A 81 -7.96 -34.48 -26.32
CA ALA A 81 -8.38 -35.27 -25.17
C ALA A 81 -8.85 -34.37 -24.01
N MET A 82 -8.11 -33.30 -23.70
CA MET A 82 -8.50 -32.35 -22.65
C MET A 82 -9.79 -31.59 -23.01
N SER A 83 -9.92 -31.13 -24.25
CA SER A 83 -11.15 -30.49 -24.74
C SER A 83 -12.36 -31.43 -24.72
N PHE A 84 -12.13 -32.73 -24.97
CA PHE A 84 -13.16 -33.75 -24.78
C PHE A 84 -13.64 -33.77 -23.33
N GLU A 85 -12.74 -33.86 -22.34
CA GLU A 85 -13.13 -33.88 -20.92
C GLU A 85 -13.79 -32.58 -20.46
N GLU A 86 -13.18 -31.43 -20.74
CA GLU A 86 -13.75 -30.11 -20.38
C GLU A 86 -15.18 -29.96 -20.90
N SER A 87 -15.43 -30.38 -22.16
CA SER A 87 -16.76 -30.29 -22.74
C SER A 87 -17.79 -31.21 -22.07
N PHE A 88 -17.38 -32.35 -21.51
CA PHE A 88 -18.29 -33.22 -20.75
C PHE A 88 -18.48 -32.70 -19.32
N GLU A 89 -17.46 -32.07 -18.72
CA GLU A 89 -17.59 -31.39 -17.43
C GLU A 89 -18.52 -30.17 -17.51
N ASP A 90 -18.41 -29.36 -18.56
CA ASP A 90 -19.29 -28.21 -18.84
C ASP A 90 -20.76 -28.64 -19.02
N GLU A 91 -21.00 -29.82 -19.59
CA GLU A 91 -22.34 -30.41 -19.74
C GLU A 91 -22.84 -31.10 -18.45
N HIS A 92 -22.10 -31.01 -17.33
CA HIS A 92 -22.34 -31.74 -16.07
C HIS A 92 -22.46 -33.26 -16.28
N CYS A 93 -21.63 -33.77 -17.17
CA CYS A 93 -21.52 -35.17 -17.58
C CYS A 93 -20.06 -35.67 -17.42
N GLY A 94 -19.33 -35.12 -16.45
CA GLY A 94 -17.95 -35.51 -16.15
C GLY A 94 -17.85 -36.78 -15.31
N LYS A 95 -16.62 -37.17 -14.96
CA LYS A 95 -16.35 -38.36 -14.13
C LYS A 95 -17.05 -38.29 -12.77
N SER A 96 -16.98 -37.14 -12.10
CA SER A 96 -17.60 -36.93 -10.80
C SER A 96 -19.12 -37.06 -10.85
N ASP A 97 -19.76 -36.55 -11.91
CA ASP A 97 -21.21 -36.60 -12.11
C ASP A 97 -21.69 -38.04 -12.37
N TYR A 98 -20.90 -38.83 -13.10
CA TYR A 98 -21.17 -40.24 -13.33
C TYR A 98 -21.28 -41.04 -12.01
N PHE A 99 -20.42 -40.73 -11.03
CA PHE A 99 -20.45 -41.37 -9.72
C PHE A 99 -21.39 -40.69 -8.70
N GLY A 100 -21.92 -39.49 -9.00
CA GLY A 100 -22.63 -38.60 -8.06
C GLY A 100 -24.17 -38.76 -7.95
N LYS A 101 -24.82 -39.65 -8.71
CA LYS A 101 -26.28 -39.90 -8.81
C LYS A 101 -27.12 -38.77 -9.42
N VAL A 102 -27.52 -38.93 -10.69
CA VAL A 102 -28.90 -39.15 -11.20
C VAL A 102 -28.74 -39.81 -12.57
N ALA A 103 -29.41 -40.93 -12.83
CA ALA A 103 -29.38 -41.60 -14.13
C ALA A 103 -30.10 -40.74 -15.18
N CYS A 104 -29.38 -39.83 -15.82
CA CYS A 104 -29.84 -39.19 -17.05
C CYS A 104 -29.45 -40.05 -18.26
N ASN A 105 -30.26 -40.02 -19.33
CA ASN A 105 -30.01 -40.75 -20.58
C ASN A 105 -28.93 -40.05 -21.44
N ARG A 106 -27.85 -39.55 -20.81
CA ARG A 106 -26.74 -38.84 -21.45
C ARG A 106 -25.45 -39.64 -21.31
N TRP A 107 -24.50 -39.39 -22.21
CA TRP A 107 -23.15 -39.95 -22.12
C TRP A 107 -22.31 -39.16 -21.14
N TYR A 108 -21.40 -39.87 -20.48
CA TYR A 108 -20.42 -39.25 -19.58
C TYR A 108 -19.02 -39.44 -20.15
N GLY A 109 -18.16 -38.43 -20.04
CA GLY A 109 -16.85 -38.42 -20.67
C GLY A 109 -15.78 -37.86 -19.75
N TRP A 110 -14.60 -38.49 -19.72
CA TRP A 110 -13.41 -37.96 -19.02
C TRP A 110 -12.12 -38.51 -19.62
N VAL A 111 -10.98 -37.86 -19.36
CA VAL A 111 -9.66 -38.37 -19.80
C VAL A 111 -9.18 -39.45 -18.83
N ALA A 112 -8.64 -40.54 -19.38
CA ALA A 112 -8.10 -41.65 -18.61
C ALA A 112 -6.81 -41.23 -17.88
N ARG A 113 -6.84 -41.29 -16.56
CA ARG A 113 -5.70 -41.02 -15.68
C ARG A 113 -5.26 -42.27 -14.91
N GLN A 114 -4.26 -42.11 -14.05
CA GLN A 114 -3.73 -43.17 -13.19
C GLN A 114 -4.80 -43.97 -12.45
N ALA A 115 -5.82 -43.31 -11.92
CA ALA A 115 -6.92 -43.98 -11.22
C ALA A 115 -7.71 -44.93 -12.13
N ASP A 116 -7.99 -44.54 -13.38
CA ASP A 116 -8.71 -45.37 -14.36
C ASP A 116 -7.84 -46.52 -14.85
N TYR A 117 -6.55 -46.25 -15.09
CA TYR A 117 -5.56 -47.25 -15.48
C TYR A 117 -5.36 -48.33 -14.41
N ASN A 118 -5.40 -47.95 -13.13
CA ASN A 118 -5.24 -48.88 -12.00
C ASN A 118 -6.54 -49.56 -11.58
N MET A 119 -7.70 -49.13 -12.12
CA MET A 119 -8.98 -49.69 -11.73
C MET A 119 -9.09 -51.16 -12.16
N THR A 120 -9.64 -52.01 -11.29
CA THR A 120 -10.00 -53.40 -11.62
C THR A 120 -11.36 -53.41 -12.34
N SER A 121 -11.38 -52.94 -13.58
CA SER A 121 -12.56 -52.87 -14.43
C SER A 121 -12.19 -53.22 -15.88
N ILE A 122 -13.21 -53.46 -16.72
CA ILE A 122 -12.99 -53.69 -18.15
C ILE A 122 -12.26 -52.53 -18.83
N VAL A 123 -12.51 -51.30 -18.37
CA VAL A 123 -11.82 -50.09 -18.82
C VAL A 123 -10.35 -50.15 -18.40
N GLY A 124 -10.06 -50.38 -17.11
CA GLY A 124 -8.68 -50.49 -16.63
C GLY A 124 -7.89 -51.63 -17.28
N ASP A 125 -8.53 -52.78 -17.52
CA ASP A 125 -7.92 -53.91 -18.25
C ASP A 125 -7.57 -53.56 -19.70
N TYR A 126 -8.44 -52.80 -20.38
CA TYR A 126 -8.18 -52.34 -21.73
C TYR A 126 -7.01 -51.35 -21.76
N LEU A 127 -7.03 -50.35 -20.87
CA LEU A 127 -5.98 -49.33 -20.78
C LEU A 127 -4.61 -49.95 -20.51
N ARG A 128 -4.51 -50.94 -19.61
CA ARG A 128 -3.26 -51.66 -19.31
C ARG A 128 -2.72 -52.49 -20.49
N ARG A 129 -3.57 -52.95 -21.40
CA ARG A 129 -3.15 -53.72 -22.59
C ARG A 129 -2.73 -52.82 -23.76
N HIS A 130 -3.24 -51.61 -23.82
CA HIS A 130 -3.14 -50.75 -25.00
C HIS A 130 -2.43 -49.41 -24.76
N ALA A 131 -2.04 -49.10 -23.52
CA ALA A 131 -1.40 -47.86 -23.16
C ALA A 131 -0.49 -48.01 -21.92
N SER A 132 0.22 -46.96 -21.57
CA SER A 132 1.11 -46.88 -20.41
C SER A 132 0.91 -45.56 -19.66
N LEU A 133 1.27 -45.50 -18.38
CA LEU A 133 1.22 -44.26 -17.62
C LEU A 133 2.37 -43.34 -17.99
N TYR A 134 2.07 -42.06 -18.13
CA TYR A 134 3.00 -41.04 -18.61
C TYR A 134 2.82 -39.73 -17.84
N ALA A 135 3.92 -39.10 -17.42
CA ALA A 135 3.92 -37.81 -16.76
C ALA A 135 4.08 -36.68 -17.79
N ILE A 136 3.27 -35.62 -17.70
CA ILE A 136 3.31 -34.48 -18.64
C ILE A 136 4.68 -33.77 -18.63
N SER A 137 5.38 -33.78 -17.49
CA SER A 137 6.73 -33.21 -17.36
C SER A 137 7.75 -33.81 -18.32
N ASP A 138 7.64 -35.11 -18.61
CA ASP A 138 8.64 -35.88 -19.36
C ASP A 138 8.44 -35.76 -20.88
N TYR A 139 7.21 -35.48 -21.33
CA TYR A 139 6.87 -35.28 -22.74
C TYR A 139 7.43 -33.96 -23.28
N GLY A 140 7.48 -32.92 -22.44
CA GLY A 140 8.05 -31.62 -22.79
C GLY A 140 9.55 -31.69 -23.13
N THR A 141 10.30 -32.56 -22.46
CA THR A 141 11.73 -32.80 -22.72
C THR A 141 11.99 -33.64 -23.98
N THR A 142 11.21 -34.69 -24.20
CA THR A 142 11.37 -35.60 -25.35
C THR A 142 10.89 -34.96 -26.66
N SER A 143 9.79 -34.20 -26.63
CA SER A 143 9.26 -33.45 -27.78
C SER A 143 10.22 -32.33 -28.21
N LYS A 144 10.81 -31.58 -27.27
CA LYS A 144 11.85 -30.57 -27.59
C LYS A 144 13.09 -31.19 -28.23
N LEU A 145 13.54 -32.36 -27.76
CA LEU A 145 14.69 -33.07 -28.34
C LEU A 145 14.40 -33.67 -29.73
N ALA A 146 13.18 -34.17 -29.96
CA ALA A 146 12.75 -34.64 -31.27
C ALA A 146 12.64 -33.49 -32.28
N MET A 147 12.07 -32.36 -31.86
CA MET A 147 11.97 -31.13 -32.64
C MET A 147 13.37 -30.58 -33.00
N LEU A 148 14.30 -30.54 -32.04
CA LEU A 148 15.69 -30.12 -32.28
C LEU A 148 16.44 -31.06 -33.24
N ARG A 149 16.21 -32.38 -33.17
CA ARG A 149 16.77 -33.33 -34.15
C ARG A 149 16.18 -33.12 -35.54
N GLN A 150 14.88 -32.86 -35.64
CA GLN A 150 14.22 -32.59 -36.92
C GLN A 150 14.73 -31.30 -37.54
N TYR A 151 14.84 -30.20 -36.76
CA TYR A 151 15.44 -28.93 -37.19
C TYR A 151 16.89 -29.10 -37.66
N ARG A 152 17.70 -29.89 -36.96
CA ARG A 152 19.08 -30.14 -37.34
C ARG A 152 19.19 -30.91 -38.67
N HIS A 153 18.26 -31.81 -38.94
CA HIS A 153 18.24 -32.59 -40.19
C HIS A 153 17.73 -31.76 -41.38
N THR A 154 16.73 -30.90 -41.20
CA THR A 154 16.29 -29.95 -42.23
C THR A 154 17.34 -28.90 -42.56
N ILE A 155 18.05 -28.37 -41.56
CA ILE A 155 19.16 -27.43 -41.80
C ILE A 155 20.28 -28.10 -42.63
N ALA A 156 20.67 -29.33 -42.29
CA ALA A 156 21.67 -30.07 -43.06
C ALA A 156 21.22 -30.35 -44.51
N SER A 157 19.93 -30.63 -44.70
CA SER A 157 19.35 -30.87 -46.02
C SER A 157 19.27 -29.58 -46.86
N LEU A 158 18.99 -28.43 -46.22
CA LEU A 158 19.00 -27.12 -46.86
C LEU A 158 20.42 -26.70 -47.26
N HIS A 159 21.43 -26.92 -46.42
CA HIS A 159 22.83 -26.66 -46.80
C HIS A 159 23.30 -27.52 -47.98
N LYS A 160 22.86 -28.78 -48.05
CA LYS A 160 23.17 -29.66 -49.20
C LYS A 160 22.52 -29.17 -50.49
N LEU A 161 21.24 -28.76 -50.43
CA LEU A 161 20.54 -28.19 -51.57
C LEU A 161 21.10 -26.84 -52.02
N MET A 162 21.61 -26.01 -51.10
CA MET A 162 22.31 -24.78 -51.42
C MET A 162 23.65 -25.04 -52.13
N ALA A 163 24.43 -26.03 -51.68
CA ALA A 163 25.67 -26.42 -52.35
C ALA A 163 25.40 -27.02 -53.75
N GLU A 164 24.32 -27.78 -53.91
CA GLU A 164 23.87 -28.30 -55.21
C GLU A 164 23.34 -27.17 -56.12
N SER A 165 22.67 -26.14 -55.58
CA SER A 165 22.25 -24.98 -56.37
C SER A 165 23.43 -24.12 -56.81
N ASP A 166 24.42 -23.91 -55.95
CA ASP A 166 25.63 -23.14 -56.30
C ASP A 166 26.47 -23.87 -57.36
N GLY A 167 26.51 -25.21 -57.32
CA GLY A 167 27.13 -26.04 -58.36
C GLY A 167 26.39 -26.02 -59.71
N MET A 168 25.10 -25.70 -59.74
CA MET A 168 24.32 -25.52 -60.98
C MET A 168 24.36 -24.08 -61.53
N ILE A 169 24.75 -23.09 -60.72
CA ILE A 169 24.88 -21.69 -61.14
C ILE A 169 26.22 -21.45 -61.85
N GLN A 170 27.31 -22.09 -61.40
CA GLN A 170 28.65 -21.96 -62.01
C GLN A 170 28.70 -22.22 -63.53
N PRO A 171 28.09 -23.28 -64.10
CA PRO A 171 28.08 -23.51 -65.54
C PRO A 171 27.25 -22.47 -66.32
N TYR A 172 26.23 -21.89 -65.68
CA TYR A 172 25.37 -20.87 -66.28
C TYR A 172 26.10 -19.52 -66.39
N ASP A 173 26.91 -19.16 -65.39
CA ASP A 173 27.76 -17.97 -65.43
C ASP A 173 28.87 -18.09 -66.49
N ASP A 174 29.43 -19.29 -66.66
CA ASP A 174 30.41 -19.61 -67.72
C ASP A 174 29.76 -19.61 -69.13
N GLU A 175 28.55 -20.18 -69.30
CA GLU A 175 27.78 -20.14 -70.56
C GLU A 175 27.33 -18.72 -70.93
N MET A 176 27.04 -17.86 -69.96
CA MET A 176 26.65 -16.46 -70.20
C MET A 176 27.86 -15.62 -70.67
N GLN A 177 29.07 -15.92 -70.17
CA GLN A 177 30.31 -15.34 -70.71
C GLN A 177 30.63 -15.84 -72.13
N GLN A 178 30.36 -17.12 -72.42
CA GLN A 178 30.58 -17.72 -73.73
C GLN A 178 29.54 -17.23 -74.79
N SER A 179 28.29 -17.01 -74.37
CA SER A 179 27.23 -16.42 -75.19
C SER A 179 27.52 -14.97 -75.62
N VAL A 180 28.18 -14.18 -74.76
CA VAL A 180 28.64 -12.82 -75.10
C VAL A 180 29.76 -12.87 -76.15
N ALA A 181 30.68 -13.85 -76.06
CA ALA A 181 31.71 -14.07 -77.07
C ALA A 181 31.11 -14.53 -78.42
N ASP A 182 30.14 -15.45 -78.38
CA ASP A 182 29.41 -15.94 -79.56
C ASP A 182 28.58 -14.83 -80.23
N GLN A 183 28.05 -13.86 -79.47
CA GLN A 183 27.37 -12.70 -80.05
C GLN A 183 28.32 -11.78 -80.81
N PHE A 184 29.57 -11.61 -80.34
CA PHE A 184 30.60 -10.89 -81.09
C PHE A 184 30.98 -11.62 -82.37
N GLU A 185 31.11 -12.95 -82.32
CA GLU A 185 31.44 -13.79 -83.48
C GLU A 185 30.28 -13.86 -84.49
N LYS A 186 29.02 -13.90 -84.02
CA LYS A 186 27.82 -13.77 -84.86
C LYS A 186 27.78 -12.45 -85.61
N LYS A 187 28.12 -11.33 -84.96
CA LYS A 187 28.18 -10.01 -85.60
C LYS A 187 29.30 -9.93 -86.66
N TYR A 188 30.42 -10.60 -86.42
CA TYR A 188 31.52 -10.74 -87.39
C TYR A 188 31.13 -11.62 -88.58
N LEU A 189 30.44 -12.73 -88.34
CA LEU A 189 29.95 -13.66 -89.37
C LEU A 189 28.80 -13.08 -90.20
N GLU A 190 27.89 -12.30 -89.62
CA GLU A 190 26.83 -11.58 -90.35
C GLU A 190 27.41 -10.58 -91.35
N LYS A 191 28.49 -9.87 -90.98
CA LYS A 191 29.24 -8.99 -91.90
C LYS A 191 29.91 -9.78 -93.05
N LYS A 192 30.40 -11.00 -92.77
CA LYS A 192 30.94 -11.90 -93.80
C LYS A 192 29.87 -12.53 -94.68
N LEU A 193 28.68 -12.78 -94.14
CA LEU A 193 27.53 -13.27 -94.89
C LEU A 193 27.02 -12.21 -95.87
N GLU A 194 27.00 -10.94 -95.46
CA GLU A 194 26.64 -9.83 -96.36
C GLU A 194 27.64 -9.69 -97.52
N GLN A 195 28.96 -9.75 -97.24
CA GLN A 195 29.99 -9.84 -98.29
C GLN A 195 29.82 -11.05 -99.21
N CYS A 196 29.30 -12.17 -98.70
CA CYS A 196 29.04 -13.36 -99.51
C CYS A 196 27.82 -13.15 -100.41
N LYS A 197 26.74 -12.52 -99.93
CA LYS A 197 25.56 -12.19 -100.74
C LYS A 197 25.89 -11.25 -101.89
N ASP A 198 26.76 -10.27 -101.68
CA ASP A 198 27.22 -9.36 -102.73
C ASP A 198 27.99 -10.12 -103.83
N ARG A 199 28.86 -11.07 -103.44
CA ARG A 199 29.56 -11.95 -104.39
C ARG A 199 28.64 -12.96 -105.09
N THR A 200 27.56 -13.39 -104.44
CA THR A 200 26.55 -14.26 -105.07
C THR A 200 25.79 -13.51 -106.15
N LYS A 201 25.50 -12.21 -105.96
CA LYS A 201 24.91 -11.36 -107.01
C LYS A 201 25.84 -11.18 -108.20
N GLU A 202 27.15 -10.97 -107.99
CA GLU A 202 28.15 -10.98 -109.09
C GLU A 202 28.16 -12.33 -109.85
N CYS A 203 28.06 -13.46 -109.14
CA CYS A 203 27.99 -14.78 -109.76
C CYS A 203 26.69 -14.99 -110.55
N GLU A 204 25.55 -14.49 -110.08
CA GLU A 204 24.26 -14.57 -110.78
C GLU A 204 24.28 -13.77 -112.09
N GLU A 205 24.94 -12.60 -112.12
CA GLU A 205 25.16 -11.81 -113.33
C GLU A 205 26.05 -12.55 -114.36
N THR A 206 27.08 -13.28 -113.89
CA THR A 206 27.89 -14.13 -114.79
C THR A 206 27.14 -15.36 -115.31
N LEU A 207 26.17 -15.90 -114.57
CA LEU A 207 25.33 -17.03 -115.01
C LEU A 207 24.33 -16.64 -116.10
N GLU A 208 23.88 -15.39 -116.13
CA GLU A 208 23.03 -14.86 -117.21
C GLU A 208 23.83 -14.78 -118.53
N GLN A 209 25.13 -14.43 -118.49
CA GLN A 209 26.02 -14.46 -119.67
C GLN A 209 26.23 -15.89 -120.24
N PHE A 210 26.28 -16.91 -119.37
CA PHE A 210 26.35 -18.31 -119.81
C PHE A 210 25.05 -18.83 -120.43
N ARG A 211 23.89 -18.22 -120.09
CA ARG A 211 22.59 -18.59 -120.66
C ARG A 211 22.47 -18.17 -122.13
N ASP A 212 23.12 -17.07 -122.52
CA ASP A 212 23.19 -16.62 -123.92
C ASP A 212 24.11 -17.50 -124.77
N GLY A 213 25.22 -18.00 -124.21
CA GLY A 213 26.10 -18.97 -124.90
C GLY A 213 25.43 -20.33 -125.16
N LYS A 214 24.45 -20.72 -124.34
CA LYS A 214 23.68 -21.96 -124.54
C LYS A 214 22.76 -21.88 -125.77
N LYS A 215 22.17 -20.72 -126.06
CA LYS A 215 21.32 -20.52 -127.24
C LYS A 215 22.09 -20.67 -128.55
N GLN A 216 23.35 -20.22 -128.60
CA GLN A 216 24.22 -20.40 -129.77
C GLN A 216 24.54 -21.87 -130.06
N CYS A 217 24.62 -22.73 -129.04
CA CYS A 217 24.83 -24.17 -129.23
C CYS A 217 23.58 -24.89 -129.75
N GLU A 218 22.38 -24.44 -129.39
CA GLU A 218 21.12 -25.03 -129.85
C GLU A 218 20.88 -24.72 -131.35
N GLU A 219 21.29 -23.55 -131.85
CA GLU A 219 21.25 -23.19 -133.28
C GLU A 219 22.21 -24.03 -134.15
N THR A 220 23.35 -24.46 -133.61
CA THR A 220 24.30 -25.34 -134.33
C THR A 220 23.80 -26.79 -134.45
N LEU A 221 22.88 -27.22 -133.59
CA LEU A 221 22.32 -28.58 -133.59
C LEU A 221 21.30 -28.76 -134.71
N GLU A 222 20.47 -27.74 -134.99
CA GLU A 222 19.46 -27.76 -136.07
C GLU A 222 20.11 -27.76 -137.47
N LEU A 223 21.28 -27.12 -137.64
CA LEU A 223 22.03 -27.13 -138.90
C LEU A 223 22.56 -28.54 -139.26
N ILE A 224 23.00 -29.30 -138.26
CA ILE A 224 23.55 -30.67 -138.42
C ILE A 224 22.44 -31.66 -138.82
N GLU A 225 21.21 -31.47 -138.33
CA GLU A 225 20.06 -32.32 -138.68
C GLU A 225 19.57 -32.08 -140.12
N SER A 226 19.77 -30.87 -140.66
CA SER A 226 19.44 -30.53 -142.06
C SER A 226 20.37 -31.20 -143.08
N LEU A 227 21.69 -31.20 -142.82
CA LEU A 227 22.71 -31.84 -143.67
C LEU A 227 22.56 -33.36 -143.71
N HIS A 228 22.07 -33.97 -142.61
CA HIS A 228 21.78 -35.40 -142.53
C HIS A 228 20.63 -35.85 -143.44
N LYS A 229 19.74 -34.92 -143.82
CA LYS A 229 18.56 -35.19 -144.66
C LYS A 229 18.90 -35.17 -146.16
N GLU A 230 19.93 -34.44 -146.55
CA GLU A 230 20.47 -34.40 -147.94
C GLU A 230 21.33 -35.62 -148.27
N LEU A 231 22.17 -36.08 -147.35
CA LEU A 231 23.02 -37.27 -147.52
C LEU A 231 22.21 -38.58 -147.72
N LYS A 232 20.96 -38.62 -147.28
CA LYS A 232 20.05 -39.77 -147.41
C LYS A 232 19.50 -39.94 -148.83
N LYS A 233 19.47 -38.87 -149.65
CA LYS A 233 19.00 -38.92 -151.06
C LYS A 233 20.07 -39.44 -152.03
N GLU A 234 21.35 -39.27 -151.72
CA GLU A 234 22.48 -39.75 -152.52
C GLU A 234 22.68 -41.28 -152.42
N LEU A 235 22.22 -41.89 -151.32
CA LEU A 235 22.40 -43.31 -151.00
C LEU A 235 21.50 -44.29 -151.80
N GLU A 236 20.46 -43.81 -152.50
CA GLU A 236 19.55 -44.66 -153.29
C GLU A 236 20.09 -45.03 -154.69
N GLN A 237 21.25 -44.48 -155.11
CA GLN A 237 21.79 -44.67 -156.47
C GLN A 237 22.85 -45.79 -156.62
N ILE A 238 23.32 -46.46 -155.55
CA ILE A 238 24.53 -47.32 -155.59
C ILE A 238 24.23 -48.85 -155.49
N GLU A 239 22.97 -49.24 -155.34
CA GLU A 239 22.55 -50.62 -155.03
C GLU A 239 22.94 -51.74 -156.05
N PRO A 240 23.20 -51.49 -157.35
CA PRO A 240 23.68 -52.54 -158.27
C PRO A 240 25.12 -53.01 -158.04
N TYR A 241 25.96 -52.22 -157.34
CA TYR A 241 27.37 -52.57 -157.04
C TYR A 241 27.51 -53.47 -155.78
N LYS A 242 26.44 -53.64 -155.01
CA LYS A 242 26.40 -54.40 -153.74
C LYS A 242 26.51 -55.92 -153.91
N LYS A 243 26.12 -56.46 -155.07
CA LYS A 243 26.22 -57.92 -155.36
C LYS A 243 27.65 -58.42 -155.55
N LEU A 244 28.61 -57.56 -155.89
CA LEU A 244 30.02 -57.93 -156.05
C LEU A 244 30.80 -57.88 -154.72
N LEU A 245 30.31 -57.12 -153.73
CA LEU A 245 30.92 -56.96 -152.40
C LEU A 245 30.47 -58.02 -151.37
N GLN A 246 29.45 -58.82 -151.67
CA GLN A 246 29.02 -59.95 -150.83
C GLN A 246 30.06 -61.07 -150.73
N GLN A 247 31.06 -61.10 -151.62
CA GLN A 247 32.22 -61.99 -151.55
C GLN A 247 33.33 -61.45 -150.61
N LYS A 248 33.39 -60.12 -150.39
CA LYS A 248 34.28 -59.46 -149.40
C LYS A 248 33.66 -59.38 -147.99
N LEU A 249 32.41 -59.82 -147.84
CA LEU A 249 31.62 -59.71 -146.60
C LEU A 249 32.11 -60.60 -145.45
N GLY A 250 32.98 -61.59 -145.72
CA GLY A 250 33.65 -62.36 -144.67
C GLY A 250 34.67 -61.53 -143.85
N GLU A 251 35.24 -60.47 -144.43
CA GLU A 251 36.27 -59.64 -143.77
C GLU A 251 35.69 -58.41 -143.05
N GLN A 252 34.45 -58.00 -143.35
CA GLN A 252 33.80 -56.79 -142.81
C GLN A 252 32.80 -57.01 -141.66
N ILE A 253 32.47 -58.25 -141.29
CA ILE A 253 31.55 -58.53 -140.16
C ILE A 253 32.20 -58.17 -138.82
N GLU A 254 33.52 -58.38 -138.69
CA GLU A 254 34.22 -58.23 -137.41
C GLU A 254 34.22 -56.80 -136.82
N PRO A 255 34.39 -55.71 -137.59
CA PRO A 255 34.21 -54.35 -137.09
C PRO A 255 32.80 -54.04 -136.61
N HIS A 256 31.76 -54.59 -137.26
CA HIS A 256 30.37 -54.30 -136.90
C HIS A 256 29.92 -55.10 -135.67
N THR A 257 30.39 -56.35 -135.52
CA THR A 257 30.27 -57.10 -134.26
C THR A 257 31.02 -56.40 -133.13
N LYS A 258 32.22 -55.86 -133.37
CA LYS A 258 32.96 -55.03 -132.40
C LYS A 258 32.23 -53.74 -132.03
N TRP A 259 31.56 -53.07 -132.99
CA TRP A 259 30.78 -51.86 -132.71
C TRP A 259 29.51 -52.14 -131.89
N LEU A 260 28.79 -53.23 -132.20
CA LEU A 260 27.62 -53.66 -131.41
C LEU A 260 28.05 -54.11 -130.00
N GLN A 261 29.17 -54.83 -129.88
CA GLN A 261 29.76 -55.21 -128.60
C GLN A 261 30.14 -53.95 -127.80
N GLN A 262 30.79 -52.96 -128.43
CA GLN A 262 31.15 -51.69 -127.80
C GLN A 262 29.91 -50.88 -127.37
N LYS A 263 28.84 -50.88 -128.17
CA LYS A 263 27.56 -50.27 -127.81
C LYS A 263 26.92 -50.98 -126.61
N LEU A 264 26.95 -52.31 -126.59
CA LEU A 264 26.45 -53.13 -125.48
C LEU A 264 27.26 -52.88 -124.21
N ASP A 265 28.59 -52.88 -124.29
CA ASP A 265 29.52 -52.58 -123.19
C ASP A 265 29.30 -51.14 -122.68
N ASN A 266 29.06 -50.17 -123.57
CA ASN A 266 28.73 -48.80 -123.20
C ASN A 266 27.37 -48.71 -122.49
N THR A 267 26.37 -49.48 -122.90
CA THR A 267 25.08 -49.54 -122.19
C THR A 267 25.18 -50.26 -120.85
N GLU A 268 25.95 -51.35 -120.76
CA GLU A 268 26.20 -52.05 -119.49
C GLU A 268 26.99 -51.18 -118.51
N THR A 269 27.94 -50.38 -118.99
CA THR A 269 28.67 -49.42 -118.14
C THR A 269 27.77 -48.28 -117.67
N GLN A 270 26.85 -47.79 -118.51
CA GLN A 270 25.82 -46.83 -118.09
C GLN A 270 24.86 -47.45 -117.06
N GLU A 271 24.42 -48.70 -117.25
CA GLU A 271 23.56 -49.41 -116.30
C GLU A 271 24.26 -49.61 -114.94
N LYS A 272 25.52 -50.07 -114.95
CA LYS A 272 26.35 -50.18 -113.73
C LYS A 272 26.50 -48.83 -113.03
N MET A 273 26.62 -47.73 -113.78
CA MET A 273 26.68 -46.38 -113.20
C MET A 273 25.35 -45.96 -112.55
N LEU A 274 24.22 -46.27 -113.19
CA LEU A 274 22.88 -46.00 -112.65
C LEU A 274 22.59 -46.85 -111.41
N GLN A 275 22.96 -48.14 -111.42
CA GLN A 275 22.86 -49.01 -110.24
C GLN A 275 23.68 -48.45 -109.07
N LYS A 276 24.92 -47.98 -109.31
CA LYS A 276 25.73 -47.30 -108.28
C LYS A 276 25.06 -46.03 -107.74
N LYS A 277 24.42 -45.23 -108.60
CA LYS A 277 23.66 -44.03 -108.17
C LYS A 277 22.43 -44.41 -107.34
N LEU A 278 21.70 -45.46 -107.72
CA LEU A 278 20.55 -45.98 -106.98
C LEU A 278 20.96 -46.45 -105.58
N GLU A 279 22.06 -47.19 -105.48
CA GLU A 279 22.59 -47.67 -104.19
C GLU A 279 23.00 -46.50 -103.28
N ARG A 280 23.59 -45.44 -103.85
CA ARG A 280 23.91 -44.21 -103.13
C ARG A 280 22.66 -43.49 -102.62
N ILE A 281 21.59 -43.45 -103.41
CA ILE A 281 20.30 -42.88 -102.99
C ILE A 281 19.69 -43.69 -101.85
N LYS A 282 19.72 -45.03 -101.91
CA LYS A 282 19.23 -45.89 -100.82
C LYS A 282 19.99 -45.63 -99.51
N LEU A 283 21.32 -45.55 -99.57
CA LEU A 283 22.16 -45.21 -98.41
C LEU A 283 21.83 -43.83 -97.84
N LEU A 284 21.68 -42.81 -98.70
CA LEU A 284 21.30 -41.46 -98.26
C LEU A 284 19.92 -41.44 -97.60
N LYS A 285 18.96 -42.24 -98.10
CA LYS A 285 17.62 -42.37 -97.49
C LYS A 285 17.71 -42.95 -96.08
N ILE A 286 18.50 -44.00 -95.87
CA ILE A 286 18.73 -44.59 -94.54
C ILE A 286 19.37 -43.56 -93.60
N GLN A 287 20.37 -42.80 -94.06
CA GLN A 287 21.02 -41.77 -93.26
C GLN A 287 20.05 -40.63 -92.87
N LEU A 288 19.17 -40.23 -93.78
CA LEU A 288 18.14 -39.23 -93.49
C LEU A 288 17.12 -39.75 -92.48
N GLN A 289 16.69 -41.01 -92.59
CA GLN A 289 15.79 -41.62 -91.60
C GLN A 289 16.44 -41.66 -90.22
N GLN A 290 17.69 -42.11 -90.12
CA GLN A 290 18.43 -42.11 -88.86
C GLN A 290 18.57 -40.70 -88.25
N ARG A 291 18.73 -39.67 -89.08
CA ARG A 291 18.75 -38.27 -88.61
C ARG A 291 17.39 -37.80 -88.11
N PHE A 292 16.31 -38.25 -88.74
CA PHE A 292 14.94 -37.96 -88.31
C PHE A 292 14.66 -38.60 -86.95
N ASP A 293 14.90 -39.90 -86.80
CA ASP A 293 14.68 -40.64 -85.55
C ASP A 293 15.50 -40.05 -84.39
N LYS A 294 16.76 -39.62 -84.67
CA LYS A 294 17.59 -38.91 -83.68
C LYS A 294 17.00 -37.57 -83.26
N ARG A 295 16.44 -36.80 -84.20
CA ARG A 295 15.78 -35.51 -83.88
C ARG A 295 14.52 -35.73 -83.05
N GLU A 296 13.74 -36.76 -83.37
CA GLU A 296 12.52 -37.08 -82.65
C GLU A 296 12.82 -37.53 -81.21
N ALA A 297 13.84 -38.38 -81.03
CA ALA A 297 14.32 -38.76 -79.70
C ALA A 297 14.80 -37.54 -78.90
N LEU A 298 15.59 -36.65 -79.53
CA LEU A 298 16.06 -35.41 -78.88
C LEU A 298 14.89 -34.48 -78.51
N SER A 299 13.88 -34.37 -79.37
CA SER A 299 12.68 -33.58 -79.12
C SER A 299 11.87 -34.15 -77.94
N SER A 300 11.73 -35.47 -77.85
CA SER A 300 11.07 -36.13 -76.72
C SER A 300 11.82 -35.90 -75.41
N GLU A 301 13.15 -35.96 -75.44
CA GLU A 301 13.98 -35.71 -74.26
C GLU A 301 13.91 -34.24 -73.80
N LEU A 302 13.95 -33.29 -74.74
CA LEU A 302 13.74 -31.86 -74.44
C LEU A 302 12.39 -31.62 -73.79
N GLN A 303 11.33 -32.29 -74.27
CA GLN A 303 10.00 -32.15 -73.70
C GLN A 303 9.91 -32.66 -72.27
N LYS A 304 10.53 -33.81 -71.96
CA LYS A 304 10.64 -34.31 -70.59
C LYS A 304 11.39 -33.34 -69.68
N ASN A 305 12.51 -32.78 -70.15
CA ASN A 305 13.28 -31.79 -69.38
C ASN A 305 12.45 -30.53 -69.10
N LEU A 306 11.63 -30.10 -70.06
CA LEU A 306 10.75 -28.94 -69.92
C LEU A 306 9.67 -29.19 -68.86
N GLU A 307 9.04 -30.37 -68.87
CA GLU A 307 8.07 -30.79 -67.84
C GLU A 307 8.69 -30.89 -66.44
N GLN A 308 9.91 -31.42 -66.34
CA GLN A 308 10.68 -31.44 -65.08
C GLN A 308 10.97 -30.03 -64.58
N PHE A 309 11.39 -29.13 -65.46
CA PHE A 309 11.67 -27.73 -65.11
C PHE A 309 10.42 -26.99 -64.64
N GLU A 310 9.27 -27.21 -65.29
CA GLU A 310 8.00 -26.63 -64.86
C GLU A 310 7.55 -27.16 -63.49
N SER A 311 7.75 -28.46 -63.26
CA SER A 311 7.47 -29.08 -61.96
C SER A 311 8.35 -28.49 -60.87
N HIS A 312 9.64 -28.29 -61.15
CA HIS A 312 10.57 -27.65 -60.24
C HIS A 312 10.19 -26.18 -59.94
N LYS A 313 9.81 -25.40 -60.97
CA LYS A 313 9.27 -24.04 -60.78
C LYS A 313 8.02 -24.01 -59.91
N ARG A 314 7.12 -25.00 -60.06
CA ARG A 314 5.90 -25.10 -59.24
C ARG A 314 6.24 -25.42 -57.78
N TRP A 315 7.19 -26.34 -57.56
CA TRP A 315 7.71 -26.67 -56.24
C TRP A 315 8.36 -25.46 -55.55
N LEU A 316 9.20 -24.70 -56.26
CA LEU A 316 9.81 -23.48 -55.72
C LEU A 316 8.77 -22.45 -55.31
N ARG A 317 7.73 -22.21 -56.13
CA ARG A 317 6.61 -21.32 -55.78
C ARG A 317 5.92 -21.75 -54.49
N GLN A 318 5.64 -23.04 -54.34
CA GLN A 318 5.04 -23.57 -53.11
C GLN A 318 5.95 -23.38 -51.89
N LYS A 319 7.28 -23.53 -52.06
CA LYS A 319 8.24 -23.27 -50.98
C LYS A 319 8.29 -21.81 -50.56
N PHE A 320 8.24 -20.88 -51.51
CA PHE A 320 8.15 -19.45 -51.19
C PHE A 320 6.87 -19.11 -50.44
N GLU A 321 5.72 -19.66 -50.85
CA GLU A 321 4.44 -19.46 -50.16
C GLU A 321 4.47 -20.00 -48.72
N GLN A 322 5.01 -21.22 -48.53
CA GLN A 322 5.21 -21.78 -47.19
C GLN A 322 6.10 -20.89 -46.32
N ARG A 323 7.19 -20.35 -46.89
CA ARG A 323 8.09 -19.43 -46.19
C ARG A 323 7.37 -18.14 -45.78
N ASP A 324 6.53 -17.59 -46.65
CA ASP A 324 5.79 -16.36 -46.37
C ASP A 324 4.73 -16.57 -45.27
N GLN A 325 4.04 -17.71 -45.30
CA GLN A 325 3.12 -18.12 -44.22
C GLN A 325 3.84 -18.29 -42.88
N LEU A 326 5.00 -18.95 -42.88
CA LEU A 326 5.82 -19.09 -41.68
C LEU A 326 6.32 -17.74 -41.16
N LYS A 327 6.70 -16.83 -42.07
CA LYS A 327 7.12 -15.48 -41.71
C LYS A 327 5.99 -14.69 -41.03
N LYS A 328 4.78 -14.73 -41.57
CA LYS A 328 3.60 -14.11 -40.95
C LYS A 328 3.28 -14.70 -39.58
N LYS A 329 3.41 -16.02 -39.41
CA LYS A 329 3.25 -16.68 -38.09
C LYS A 329 4.32 -16.25 -37.10
N LEU A 330 5.58 -16.09 -37.55
CA LEU A 330 6.68 -15.61 -36.72
C LEU A 330 6.42 -14.16 -36.26
N GLU A 331 6.07 -13.26 -37.18
CA GLU A 331 5.73 -11.86 -36.87
C GLU A 331 4.56 -11.77 -35.87
N HIS A 332 3.53 -12.61 -36.03
CA HIS A 332 2.42 -12.69 -35.07
C HIS A 332 2.86 -13.18 -33.68
N SER A 333 3.71 -14.22 -33.63
CA SER A 333 4.23 -14.75 -32.37
C SER A 333 5.16 -13.74 -31.66
N GLU A 334 5.96 -12.99 -32.41
CA GLU A 334 6.79 -11.91 -31.88
C GLU A 334 5.95 -10.75 -31.32
N ALA A 335 4.86 -10.39 -31.99
CA ALA A 335 3.92 -9.39 -31.49
C ALA A 335 3.25 -9.84 -30.18
N GLN A 336 2.78 -11.09 -30.10
CA GLN A 336 2.22 -11.67 -28.87
C GLN A 336 3.25 -11.71 -27.74
N LYS A 337 4.51 -12.06 -28.04
CA LYS A 337 5.59 -12.05 -27.06
C LYS A 337 5.83 -10.65 -26.51
N LYS A 338 5.82 -9.62 -27.37
CA LYS A 338 6.00 -8.23 -26.97
C LYS A 338 4.85 -7.74 -26.07
N GLU A 339 3.61 -8.09 -26.39
CA GLU A 339 2.44 -7.77 -25.56
C GLU A 339 2.51 -8.46 -24.18
N LEU A 340 2.92 -9.73 -24.13
CA LEU A 340 3.12 -10.45 -22.87
C LEU A 340 4.24 -9.85 -22.04
N GLN A 341 5.31 -9.36 -22.68
CA GLN A 341 6.43 -8.71 -22.01
C GLN A 341 6.01 -7.35 -21.41
N GLU A 342 5.24 -6.54 -22.13
CA GLU A 342 4.67 -5.30 -21.59
C GLU A 342 3.71 -5.57 -20.41
N LYS A 343 2.88 -6.62 -20.50
CA LYS A 343 2.01 -7.05 -19.38
C LYS A 343 2.81 -7.50 -18.16
N LEU A 344 3.94 -8.18 -18.36
CA LEU A 344 4.83 -8.60 -17.28
C LEU A 344 5.47 -7.38 -16.60
N GLU A 345 6.00 -6.43 -17.38
CA GLU A 345 6.57 -5.18 -16.84
C GLU A 345 5.52 -4.36 -16.08
N GLN A 346 4.28 -4.28 -16.57
CA GLN A 346 3.18 -3.64 -15.85
C GLN A 346 2.85 -4.36 -14.53
N SER A 347 2.83 -5.69 -14.52
CA SER A 347 2.60 -6.48 -13.31
C SER A 347 3.71 -6.30 -12.28
N GLU A 348 4.98 -6.27 -12.71
CA GLU A 348 6.12 -5.99 -11.85
C GLU A 348 6.08 -4.56 -11.29
N ALA A 349 5.71 -3.56 -12.10
CA ALA A 349 5.52 -2.20 -11.64
C ALA A 349 4.40 -2.09 -10.59
N GLN A 350 3.28 -2.79 -10.81
CA GLN A 350 2.18 -2.88 -9.83
C GLN A 350 2.63 -3.54 -8.53
N LYS A 351 3.39 -4.65 -8.61
CA LYS A 351 3.95 -5.33 -7.44
C LYS A 351 4.87 -4.40 -6.64
N ASN A 352 5.76 -3.67 -7.31
CA ASN A 352 6.66 -2.72 -6.66
C ASN A 352 5.90 -1.55 -6.01
N ALA A 353 4.85 -1.04 -6.66
CA ALA A 353 3.99 0.00 -6.08
C ALA A 353 3.27 -0.49 -4.82
N LEU A 354 2.70 -1.71 -4.85
CA LEU A 354 2.06 -2.32 -3.69
C LEU A 354 3.04 -2.56 -2.54
N GLN A 355 4.27 -3.00 -2.85
CA GLN A 355 5.30 -3.19 -1.84
C GLN A 355 5.70 -1.86 -1.17
N LYS A 356 5.79 -0.77 -1.93
CA LYS A 356 6.06 0.56 -1.38
C LYS A 356 4.93 1.06 -0.48
N ILE A 357 3.67 0.81 -0.86
CA ILE A 357 2.50 1.13 -0.01
C ILE A 357 2.55 0.31 1.28
N LEU A 358 2.91 -0.97 1.21
CA LEU A 358 3.04 -1.83 2.38
C LEU A 358 4.11 -1.32 3.35
N GLU A 359 5.30 -0.96 2.85
CA GLU A 359 6.38 -0.37 3.67
C GLU A 359 5.95 0.95 4.33
N GLN A 360 5.26 1.83 3.60
CA GLN A 360 4.71 3.09 4.15
C GLN A 360 3.65 2.82 5.23
N SER A 361 2.77 1.85 5.00
CA SER A 361 1.76 1.41 5.98
C SER A 361 2.42 0.86 7.25
N GLU A 362 3.46 0.04 7.13
CA GLU A 362 4.20 -0.49 8.28
C GLU A 362 4.95 0.61 9.05
N ALA A 363 5.52 1.60 8.36
CA ALA A 363 6.14 2.75 8.98
C ALA A 363 5.12 3.60 9.76
N HIS A 364 3.97 3.91 9.14
CA HIS A 364 2.87 4.60 9.81
C HIS A 364 2.34 3.83 11.01
N LYS A 365 2.24 2.49 10.91
CA LYS A 365 1.82 1.64 12.03
C LYS A 365 2.81 1.74 13.19
N LYS A 366 4.11 1.60 12.96
CA LYS A 366 5.15 1.75 14.00
C LYS A 366 5.12 3.14 14.66
N GLU A 367 4.91 4.20 13.87
CA GLU A 367 4.79 5.55 14.41
C GLU A 367 3.52 5.72 15.25
N SER A 368 2.40 5.14 14.82
CA SER A 368 1.16 5.12 15.61
C SER A 368 1.31 4.35 16.92
N GLU A 369 2.02 3.20 16.91
CA GLU A 369 2.31 2.41 18.12
C GLU A 369 3.16 3.21 19.11
N LYS A 370 4.20 3.90 18.63
CA LYS A 370 5.02 4.79 19.47
C LYS A 370 4.20 5.93 20.07
N ASN A 371 3.28 6.52 19.30
CA ASN A 371 2.41 7.59 19.79
C ASN A 371 1.42 7.08 20.85
N ILE A 372 0.89 5.86 20.70
CA ILE A 372 0.03 5.21 21.70
C ILE A 372 0.83 4.98 22.99
N GLU A 373 2.04 4.42 22.89
CA GLU A 373 2.91 4.15 24.04
C GLU A 373 3.27 5.45 24.80
N GLN A 374 3.53 6.54 24.08
CA GLN A 374 3.73 7.87 24.68
C GLN A 374 2.48 8.41 25.36
N ALA A 375 1.30 8.26 24.75
CA ALA A 375 0.03 8.69 25.34
C ALA A 375 -0.31 7.87 26.60
N GLU A 376 -0.02 6.57 26.60
CA GLU A 376 -0.17 5.70 27.77
C GLU A 376 0.78 6.10 28.90
N ALA A 377 2.04 6.41 28.60
CA ALA A 377 2.99 6.93 29.58
C ALA A 377 2.53 8.26 30.20
N GLN A 378 2.04 9.20 29.38
CA GLN A 378 1.48 10.46 29.86
C GLN A 378 0.23 10.25 30.72
N LYS A 379 -0.63 9.29 30.34
CA LYS A 379 -1.81 8.93 31.14
C LYS A 379 -1.43 8.39 32.51
N ILE A 380 -0.42 7.53 32.59
CA ILE A 380 0.09 7.00 33.87
C ILE A 380 0.67 8.14 34.72
N GLU A 381 1.42 9.06 34.13
CA GLU A 381 1.98 10.22 34.84
C GLU A 381 0.87 11.12 35.42
N LEU A 382 -0.18 11.40 34.63
CA LEU A 382 -1.33 12.17 35.09
C LEU A 382 -2.14 11.44 36.17
N GLN A 383 -2.30 10.12 36.06
CA GLN A 383 -2.92 9.31 37.12
C GLN A 383 -2.13 9.37 38.42
N ASN A 384 -0.80 9.27 38.37
CA ASN A 384 0.04 9.40 39.56
C ASN A 384 -0.08 10.79 40.20
N LYS A 385 -0.08 11.86 39.40
CA LYS A 385 -0.31 13.24 39.90
C LYS A 385 -1.70 13.39 40.55
N LEU A 386 -2.71 12.72 40.01
CA LEU A 386 -4.05 12.66 40.59
C LEU A 386 -4.05 11.95 41.94
N TYR A 387 -3.41 10.78 42.04
CA TYR A 387 -3.25 10.05 43.31
C TYR A 387 -2.47 10.86 44.35
N GLU A 388 -1.40 11.54 43.96
CA GLU A 388 -0.64 12.45 44.84
C GLU A 388 -1.49 13.63 45.30
N SER A 389 -2.28 14.23 44.40
CA SER A 389 -3.19 15.32 44.74
C SER A 389 -4.32 14.87 45.67
N GLU A 390 -4.87 13.68 45.47
CA GLU A 390 -5.89 13.10 46.36
C GLU A 390 -5.31 12.76 47.73
N ALA A 391 -4.09 12.21 47.80
CA ALA A 391 -3.39 11.99 49.05
C ALA A 391 -3.12 13.31 49.80
N HIS A 392 -2.67 14.34 49.09
CA HIS A 392 -2.45 15.67 49.67
C HIS A 392 -3.75 16.32 50.15
N LYS A 393 -4.87 16.09 49.45
CA LYS A 393 -6.19 16.56 49.88
C LYS A 393 -6.63 15.89 51.18
N ILE A 394 -6.48 14.57 51.30
CA ILE A 394 -6.79 13.82 52.53
C ILE A 394 -5.91 14.30 53.69
N GLU A 395 -4.62 14.54 53.46
CA GLU A 395 -3.69 15.08 54.45
C GLU A 395 -4.16 16.46 54.95
N LEU A 396 -4.53 17.37 54.03
CA LEU A 396 -5.08 18.68 54.36
C LEU A 396 -6.39 18.60 55.14
N GLU A 397 -7.31 17.71 54.75
CA GLU A 397 -8.58 17.49 55.45
C GLU A 397 -8.35 17.00 56.88
N ASN A 398 -7.40 16.08 57.09
CA ASN A 398 -7.01 15.62 58.42
C ASN A 398 -6.40 16.73 59.28
N GLN A 399 -5.53 17.56 58.70
CA GLN A 399 -4.96 18.72 59.41
C GLN A 399 -6.03 19.75 59.77
N PHE A 400 -6.97 20.01 58.85
CA PHE A 400 -8.10 20.91 59.10
C PHE A 400 -9.01 20.39 60.21
N TRP A 401 -9.30 19.08 60.22
CA TRP A 401 -10.10 18.44 61.28
C TRP A 401 -9.42 18.55 62.65
N LEU A 402 -8.12 18.25 62.74
CA LEU A 402 -7.34 18.39 63.97
C LEU A 402 -7.28 19.84 64.47
N ALA A 403 -7.07 20.80 63.56
CA ALA A 403 -7.07 22.22 63.90
C ALA A 403 -8.44 22.68 64.43
N SER A 404 -9.53 22.25 63.78
CA SER A 404 -10.90 22.57 64.21
C SER A 404 -11.22 22.01 65.59
N ARG A 405 -10.79 20.77 65.87
CA ARG A 405 -10.95 20.17 67.19
C ARG A 405 -10.17 20.94 68.27
N LYS A 406 -8.90 21.26 68.02
CA LYS A 406 -8.07 22.05 68.95
C LYS A 406 -8.67 23.43 69.20
N LEU A 407 -9.22 24.05 68.15
CA LEU A 407 -9.91 25.32 68.28
C LEU A 407 -11.15 25.19 69.19
N GLY A 408 -11.94 24.13 69.02
CA GLY A 408 -13.07 23.79 69.89
C GLY A 408 -12.68 23.64 71.36
N GLU A 409 -11.68 22.80 71.65
CA GLU A 409 -11.16 22.61 73.02
C GLU A 409 -10.69 23.96 73.62
N LYS A 410 -10.00 24.80 72.84
CA LYS A 410 -9.56 26.13 73.30
C LYS A 410 -10.70 27.12 73.50
N THR A 411 -11.75 27.04 72.69
CA THR A 411 -12.95 27.87 72.90
C THR A 411 -13.69 27.51 74.17
N GLU A 412 -13.80 26.21 74.49
CA GLU A 412 -14.42 25.73 75.74
C GLU A 412 -13.59 26.10 76.98
N GLU A 413 -12.26 26.00 76.91
CA GLU A 413 -11.38 26.50 77.97
C GLU A 413 -11.54 28.01 78.18
N LEU A 414 -11.66 28.78 77.09
CA LEU A 414 -11.84 30.22 77.16
C LEU A 414 -13.18 30.61 77.77
N THR A 415 -14.28 29.95 77.39
CA THR A 415 -15.61 30.21 77.97
C THR A 415 -15.62 29.88 79.45
N HIS A 416 -15.06 28.75 79.86
CA HIS A 416 -14.92 28.39 81.27
C HIS A 416 -14.11 29.44 82.05
N ALA A 417 -13.01 29.93 81.48
CA ALA A 417 -12.21 30.99 82.10
C ALA A 417 -12.97 32.33 82.21
N GLN A 418 -13.76 32.69 81.19
CA GLN A 418 -14.61 33.89 81.21
C GLN A 418 -15.71 33.78 82.28
N ASP A 419 -16.40 32.64 82.37
CA ASP A 419 -17.45 32.40 83.36
C ASP A 419 -16.89 32.45 84.79
N LEU A 420 -15.71 31.88 85.00
CA LEU A 420 -15.01 31.94 86.28
C LEU A 420 -14.66 33.40 86.64
N ASN A 421 -14.12 34.17 85.69
CA ASN A 421 -13.79 35.57 85.93
C ASN A 421 -15.03 36.40 86.28
N GLN A 422 -16.12 36.23 85.54
CA GLN A 422 -17.38 36.92 85.81
C GLN A 422 -17.96 36.56 87.19
N THR A 423 -17.83 35.30 87.60
CA THR A 423 -18.21 34.82 88.93
C THR A 423 -17.37 35.47 90.02
N LEU A 424 -16.05 35.58 89.81
CA LEU A 424 -15.13 36.21 90.76
C LEU A 424 -15.43 37.70 90.93
N ILE A 425 -15.66 38.44 89.83
CA ILE A 425 -16.06 39.85 89.86
C ILE A 425 -17.35 40.03 90.67
N THR A 426 -18.33 39.14 90.47
CA THR A 426 -19.61 39.19 91.20
C THR A 426 -19.41 38.93 92.69
N LYS A 427 -18.59 37.94 93.06
CA LYS A 427 -18.28 37.63 94.47
C LYS A 427 -17.50 38.75 95.16
N GLU A 428 -16.55 39.37 94.47
CA GLU A 428 -15.77 40.48 95.01
C GLU A 428 -16.68 41.67 95.34
N ARG A 429 -17.57 42.05 94.40
CA ARG A 429 -18.55 43.13 94.60
C ARG A 429 -19.45 42.86 95.81
N ASN A 430 -20.03 41.67 95.88
CA ASN A 430 -20.89 41.28 97.01
C ASN A 430 -20.15 41.36 98.36
N SER A 431 -18.91 40.86 98.42
CA SER A 431 -18.12 40.92 99.65
C SER A 431 -17.73 42.36 100.02
N ASN A 432 -17.45 43.21 99.04
CA ASN A 432 -17.18 44.62 99.27
C ASN A 432 -18.42 45.37 99.77
N ASP A 433 -19.61 45.09 99.21
CA ASP A 433 -20.87 45.66 99.67
C ASP A 433 -21.16 45.27 101.13
N GLU A 434 -20.99 43.98 101.48
CA GLU A 434 -21.10 43.50 102.87
C GLU A 434 -20.12 44.21 103.82
N LEU A 435 -18.89 44.47 103.37
CA LEU A 435 -17.88 45.19 104.15
C LEU A 435 -18.26 46.68 104.34
N GLN A 436 -18.81 47.33 103.31
CA GLN A 436 -19.28 48.71 103.43
C GLN A 436 -20.50 48.81 104.35
N ASP A 437 -21.45 47.89 104.24
CA ASP A 437 -22.62 47.82 105.12
C ASP A 437 -22.22 47.59 106.58
N ALA A 438 -21.29 46.67 106.85
CA ALA A 438 -20.76 46.44 108.19
C ALA A 438 -20.06 47.68 108.75
N ARG A 439 -19.32 48.42 107.93
CA ARG A 439 -18.66 49.67 108.34
C ARG A 439 -19.68 50.76 108.64
N LYS A 440 -20.69 50.94 107.79
CA LYS A 440 -21.76 51.91 107.98
C LYS A 440 -22.54 51.64 109.25
N ALA A 441 -22.93 50.39 109.50
CA ALA A 441 -23.60 49.97 110.73
C ALA A 441 -22.75 50.25 111.99
N LEU A 442 -21.44 50.08 111.90
CA LEU A 442 -20.53 50.34 113.01
C LEU A 442 -20.37 51.83 113.31
N VAL A 443 -20.36 52.68 112.27
CA VAL A 443 -20.33 54.15 112.43
C VAL A 443 -21.64 54.66 113.03
N THR A 444 -22.80 54.23 112.50
CA THR A 444 -24.11 54.69 112.99
C THR A 444 -24.43 54.21 114.41
N GLY A 445 -23.97 53.02 114.80
CA GLY A 445 -24.20 52.44 116.14
C GLY A 445 -23.24 52.94 117.23
N TRP A 446 -22.34 53.89 116.95
CA TRP A 446 -21.30 54.29 117.89
C TRP A 446 -21.75 55.42 118.83
N GLU A 447 -22.11 55.09 120.08
CA GLU A 447 -22.46 56.09 121.10
C GLU A 447 -21.23 56.81 121.69
N SER A 448 -21.41 58.09 122.02
CA SER A 448 -20.40 59.16 122.12
C SER A 448 -19.13 58.97 123.00
N ALA A 449 -18.06 59.61 122.51
CA ALA A 449 -16.82 60.07 123.17
C ALA A 449 -15.91 59.02 123.85
N SER A 450 -15.22 58.23 123.03
CA SER A 450 -14.08 57.42 123.45
C SER A 450 -12.74 58.07 123.05
N ARG A 451 -11.75 58.06 123.96
CA ARG A 451 -10.41 58.66 123.73
C ARG A 451 -9.52 57.89 122.73
N ALA A 452 -9.89 56.66 122.35
CA ALA A 452 -9.01 55.79 121.54
C ALA A 452 -9.55 55.58 120.12
N ILE A 453 -10.75 55.02 120.00
CA ILE A 453 -11.46 54.85 118.72
C ILE A 453 -12.85 55.46 118.89
N GLY A 454 -13.29 56.22 117.90
CA GLY A 454 -14.62 56.82 117.87
C GLY A 454 -14.95 57.36 116.49
N VAL A 455 -16.15 57.91 116.33
CA VAL A 455 -16.55 58.54 115.07
C VAL A 455 -15.99 59.96 115.01
N LYS A 456 -15.31 60.29 113.92
CA LYS A 456 -14.86 61.64 113.59
C LYS A 456 -15.71 62.16 112.42
N ARG A 457 -16.22 63.39 112.56
CA ARG A 457 -16.85 64.14 111.48
C ARG A 457 -15.73 64.81 110.68
N LEU A 458 -15.42 64.27 109.51
CA LEU A 458 -14.35 64.76 108.64
C LEU A 458 -14.89 65.86 107.72
N GLY A 459 -14.18 66.99 107.66
CA GLY A 459 -14.63 68.17 106.91
C GLY A 459 -15.61 69.05 107.66
N ASP A 460 -15.74 68.86 108.98
CA ASP A 460 -16.54 69.72 109.86
C ASP A 460 -15.69 70.92 110.29
N LEU A 461 -16.25 72.14 110.23
CA LEU A 461 -15.50 73.35 110.51
C LEU A 461 -15.43 73.61 112.03
N ASP A 462 -14.22 73.70 112.60
CA ASP A 462 -14.07 74.06 114.02
C ASP A 462 -14.41 75.56 114.21
N SER A 463 -15.43 75.83 115.01
CA SER A 463 -15.92 77.19 115.28
C SER A 463 -15.11 77.95 116.34
N LYS A 464 -14.26 77.27 117.13
CA LYS A 464 -13.48 77.93 118.21
C LYS A 464 -12.47 78.97 117.70
N PRO A 465 -11.73 78.74 116.60
CA PRO A 465 -10.82 79.75 116.05
C PRO A 465 -11.56 81.00 115.61
N PHE A 466 -12.75 80.87 115.02
CA PHE A 466 -13.60 82.00 114.63
C PHE A 466 -14.06 82.80 115.86
N GLN A 467 -14.54 82.12 116.91
CA GLN A 467 -14.90 82.77 118.18
C GLN A 467 -13.71 83.53 118.78
N THR A 468 -12.52 82.93 118.73
CA THR A 468 -11.29 83.54 119.26
C THR A 468 -10.86 84.76 118.45
N ALA A 469 -10.99 84.71 117.12
CA ALA A 469 -10.65 85.82 116.23
C ALA A 469 -11.66 86.97 116.38
N CYS A 470 -12.96 86.69 116.36
CA CYS A 470 -14.00 87.72 116.48
C CYS A 470 -13.96 88.45 117.82
N LYS A 471 -13.65 87.77 118.94
CA LYS A 471 -13.48 88.41 120.26
C LYS A 471 -12.33 89.42 120.34
N ARG A 472 -11.38 89.38 119.40
CA ARG A 472 -10.28 90.35 119.31
C ARG A 472 -10.63 91.58 118.48
N ILE A 473 -11.58 91.45 117.56
CA ILE A 473 -11.89 92.45 116.53
C ILE A 473 -13.17 93.22 116.88
N TYR A 474 -14.17 92.54 117.44
CA TYR A 474 -15.50 93.09 117.71
C TYR A 474 -15.76 93.30 119.21
N SER A 475 -16.79 94.11 119.52
CA SER A 475 -17.27 94.31 120.88
C SER A 475 -17.76 92.99 121.49
N THR A 476 -17.69 92.86 122.82
CA THR A 476 -18.04 91.60 123.51
C THR A 476 -19.50 91.18 123.30
N GLU A 477 -20.42 92.13 123.04
CA GLU A 477 -21.83 91.86 122.77
C GLU A 477 -22.07 91.33 121.34
N GLU A 478 -21.23 91.69 120.37
CA GLU A 478 -21.42 91.34 118.95
C GLU A 478 -20.51 90.19 118.47
N ALA A 479 -19.39 89.93 119.17
CA ALA A 479 -18.36 89.00 118.75
C ALA A 479 -18.85 87.55 118.54
N ASP A 480 -19.74 87.03 119.40
CA ASP A 480 -20.25 85.66 119.28
C ASP A 480 -21.21 85.53 118.09
N HIS A 481 -22.01 86.57 117.79
CA HIS A 481 -22.87 86.59 116.60
C HIS A 481 -22.03 86.62 115.33
N HIS A 482 -21.05 87.53 115.24
CA HIS A 482 -20.14 87.60 114.10
C HIS A 482 -19.34 86.31 113.88
N ALA A 483 -18.89 85.66 114.97
CA ALA A 483 -18.21 84.38 114.86
C ALA A 483 -19.11 83.30 114.25
N ALA A 484 -20.37 83.21 114.68
CA ALA A 484 -21.32 82.24 114.14
C ALA A 484 -21.64 82.51 112.66
N THR A 485 -21.88 83.77 112.29
CA THR A 485 -22.13 84.18 110.90
C THR A 485 -20.93 83.88 110.01
N LEU A 486 -19.72 84.16 110.49
CA LEU A 486 -18.49 83.88 109.74
C LEU A 486 -18.24 82.37 109.61
N CYS A 487 -18.43 81.58 110.67
CA CYS A 487 -18.34 80.11 110.57
C CYS A 487 -19.30 79.58 109.51
N SER A 488 -20.57 79.99 109.54
CA SER A 488 -21.59 79.53 108.60
C SER A 488 -21.25 79.92 107.16
N LEU A 489 -20.76 81.14 106.94
CA LEU A 489 -20.34 81.58 105.61
C LEU A 489 -19.21 80.70 105.05
N TRP A 490 -18.24 80.34 105.89
CA TRP A 490 -17.14 79.48 105.49
C TRP A 490 -17.55 78.02 105.35
N GLU A 491 -18.53 77.54 106.12
CA GLU A 491 -19.16 76.24 105.87
C GLU A 491 -19.85 76.20 104.50
N ASP A 492 -20.53 77.28 104.10
CA ASP A 492 -21.15 77.39 102.78
C ASP A 492 -20.11 77.40 101.66
N TYR A 493 -19.00 78.15 101.83
CA TYR A 493 -17.90 78.10 100.88
C TYR A 493 -17.27 76.70 100.78
N LEU A 494 -17.07 76.00 101.91
CA LEU A 494 -16.52 74.63 101.89
C LEU A 494 -17.44 73.64 101.16
N ARG A 495 -18.75 73.89 101.11
CA ARG A 495 -19.74 73.08 100.38
C ARG A 495 -19.87 73.47 98.91
N ASP A 496 -19.41 74.65 98.52
CA ASP A 496 -19.47 75.14 97.15
C ASP A 496 -18.48 74.36 96.26
N SER A 497 -19.00 73.51 95.39
CA SER A 497 -18.20 72.71 94.47
C SER A 497 -17.49 73.54 93.39
N SER A 498 -17.92 74.79 93.16
CA SER A 498 -17.27 75.70 92.21
C SER A 498 -16.00 76.36 92.77
N TRP A 499 -15.81 76.34 94.09
CA TRP A 499 -14.63 76.86 94.75
C TRP A 499 -13.68 75.71 95.14
N HIS A 500 -12.58 75.58 94.39
CA HIS A 500 -11.60 74.50 94.55
C HIS A 500 -10.17 75.08 94.62
N PRO A 501 -9.76 75.62 95.78
CA PRO A 501 -8.46 76.27 95.93
C PRO A 501 -7.35 75.23 96.14
N PHE A 502 -7.12 74.37 95.13
CA PHE A 502 -6.07 73.37 95.13
C PHE A 502 -5.18 73.50 93.88
N LYS A 503 -3.88 73.31 94.08
CA LYS A 503 -2.87 73.16 93.02
C LYS A 503 -2.43 71.71 92.93
N GLN A 504 -2.21 71.22 91.71
CA GLN A 504 -1.68 69.88 91.46
C GLN A 504 -0.15 69.95 91.28
N SER A 505 0.57 69.09 91.98
CA SER A 505 2.00 68.82 91.70
C SER A 505 2.14 67.38 91.21
N THR A 506 2.82 67.20 90.08
CA THR A 506 3.15 65.88 89.53
C THR A 506 4.60 65.57 89.85
N ASN A 507 4.83 64.47 90.57
CA ASN A 507 6.19 63.99 90.81
C ASN A 507 6.71 63.25 89.55
N SER A 508 8.03 63.08 89.42
CA SER A 508 8.70 62.42 88.28
C SER A 508 8.35 60.92 88.06
N LEU A 509 7.39 60.38 88.82
CA LEU A 509 6.82 59.03 88.71
C LEU A 509 5.36 59.03 88.21
N GLY A 510 4.78 60.20 87.88
CA GLY A 510 3.41 60.30 87.34
C GLY A 510 2.30 60.42 88.39
N ASP A 511 2.63 60.44 89.68
CA ASP A 511 1.66 60.66 90.76
C ASP A 511 1.37 62.16 90.95
N CYS A 512 0.11 62.57 90.75
CA CYS A 512 -0.38 63.92 91.02
C CYS A 512 -0.94 64.02 92.44
N LYS A 513 -0.43 64.95 93.26
CA LYS A 513 -1.01 65.28 94.57
C LYS A 513 -1.51 66.72 94.61
N GLU A 514 -2.71 66.89 95.15
CA GLU A 514 -3.37 68.18 95.36
C GLU A 514 -3.01 68.77 96.71
N PHE A 515 -2.65 70.05 96.74
CA PHE A 515 -2.37 70.82 97.95
C PHE A 515 -3.09 72.17 97.87
N ILE A 516 -3.39 72.78 99.02
CA ILE A 516 -4.12 74.06 99.07
C ILE A 516 -3.33 75.13 98.30
N ASP A 517 -4.04 75.89 97.47
CA ASP A 517 -3.49 77.06 96.81
C ASP A 517 -3.35 78.22 97.80
N GLU A 518 -2.13 78.44 98.31
CA GLU A 518 -1.82 79.58 99.18
C GLU A 518 -2.05 80.94 98.49
N GLU A 519 -2.20 80.96 97.16
CA GLU A 519 -2.48 82.16 96.39
C GLU A 519 -3.98 82.51 96.28
N ASP A 520 -4.89 81.61 96.70
CA ASP A 520 -6.34 81.81 96.63
C ASP A 520 -6.78 83.09 97.36
N GLU A 521 -7.54 83.93 96.66
CA GLU A 521 -7.95 85.25 97.16
C GLU A 521 -8.78 85.15 98.44
N LYS A 522 -9.75 84.23 98.50
CA LYS A 522 -10.61 84.06 99.69
C LYS A 522 -9.81 83.58 100.90
N LEU A 523 -8.93 82.58 100.74
CA LEU A 523 -8.09 82.09 101.84
C LEU A 523 -7.09 83.14 102.32
N LYS A 524 -6.52 83.95 101.41
CA LYS A 524 -5.66 85.08 101.77
C LYS A 524 -6.40 86.14 102.55
N GLU A 525 -7.57 86.55 102.09
CA GLU A 525 -8.42 87.52 102.80
C GLU A 525 -8.78 87.02 104.20
N LEU A 526 -9.22 85.76 104.33
CA LEU A 526 -9.51 85.12 105.61
C LEU A 526 -8.35 85.21 106.60
N LYS A 527 -7.13 84.90 106.10
CA LYS A 527 -5.92 84.91 106.90
C LYS A 527 -5.51 86.32 107.32
N ASN A 528 -5.68 87.30 106.43
CA ASN A 528 -5.36 88.69 106.70
C ASN A 528 -6.32 89.34 107.70
N GLU A 529 -7.63 89.03 107.59
CA GLU A 529 -8.66 89.64 108.43
C GLU A 529 -8.79 88.97 109.80
N PHE A 530 -8.76 87.63 109.85
CA PHE A 530 -9.09 86.87 111.07
C PHE A 530 -7.92 86.04 111.62
N GLY A 531 -6.78 86.05 110.92
CA GLY A 531 -5.53 85.44 111.35
C GLY A 531 -5.39 83.95 111.05
N ASN A 532 -4.20 83.42 111.35
CA ASN A 532 -3.79 82.05 111.03
C ASN A 532 -4.68 80.95 111.62
N GLY A 533 -5.31 81.19 112.78
CA GLY A 533 -6.14 80.19 113.45
C GLY A 533 -7.38 79.83 112.65
N VAL A 534 -8.06 80.83 112.07
CA VAL A 534 -9.27 80.65 111.26
C VAL A 534 -8.90 80.04 109.90
N HIS A 535 -7.84 80.54 109.27
CA HIS A 535 -7.31 79.96 108.02
C HIS A 535 -6.99 78.47 108.17
N LEU A 536 -6.32 78.07 109.27
CA LEU A 536 -5.97 76.67 109.51
C LEU A 536 -7.21 75.80 109.70
N ALA A 537 -8.25 76.30 110.39
CA ALA A 537 -9.49 75.57 110.59
C ALA A 537 -10.20 75.27 109.25
N VAL A 538 -10.34 76.31 108.40
CA VAL A 538 -10.93 76.18 107.05
C VAL A 538 -10.08 75.26 106.17
N SER A 539 -8.76 75.46 106.16
CA SER A 539 -7.82 74.65 105.38
C SER A 539 -7.89 73.17 105.76
N THR A 540 -7.97 72.87 107.05
CA THR A 540 -8.06 71.49 107.55
C THR A 540 -9.38 70.85 107.13
N ALA A 541 -10.51 71.55 107.31
CA ALA A 541 -11.81 71.06 106.87
C ALA A 541 -11.84 70.81 105.34
N LEU A 542 -11.24 71.71 104.56
CA LEU A 542 -11.17 71.59 103.10
C LEU A 542 -10.33 70.38 102.64
N LEU A 543 -9.18 70.14 103.27
CA LEU A 543 -8.33 68.97 103.00
C LEU A 543 -9.05 67.66 103.35
N GLU A 544 -9.73 67.62 104.49
CA GLU A 544 -10.51 66.45 104.91
C GLU A 544 -11.66 66.16 103.94
N LEU A 545 -12.37 67.18 103.44
CA LEU A 545 -13.39 66.98 102.41
C LEU A 545 -12.79 66.47 101.10
N ASN A 546 -11.62 66.93 100.69
CA ASN A 546 -10.98 66.47 99.45
C ASN A 546 -10.47 65.02 99.55
N GLU A 547 -9.95 64.62 100.71
CA GLU A 547 -9.42 63.27 100.91
C GLU A 547 -10.54 62.23 101.07
N TYR A 548 -11.59 62.56 101.84
CA TYR A 548 -12.60 61.57 102.24
C TYR A 548 -13.92 61.69 101.48
N ASN A 549 -14.21 62.82 100.83
CA ASN A 549 -15.41 63.03 100.03
C ASN A 549 -15.21 64.04 98.88
N PRO A 550 -14.23 63.83 97.98
CA PRO A 550 -13.85 64.81 96.96
C PRO A 550 -15.01 65.22 96.05
N SER A 551 -15.89 64.26 95.71
CA SER A 551 -17.04 64.50 94.84
C SER A 551 -18.25 65.08 95.57
N GLY A 552 -18.44 64.76 96.85
CA GLY A 552 -19.66 65.12 97.59
C GLY A 552 -19.59 66.43 98.38
N ARG A 553 -18.40 66.86 98.82
CA ARG A 553 -18.18 68.11 99.60
C ARG A 553 -19.08 68.27 100.84
N TYR A 554 -19.58 67.17 101.39
CA TYR A 554 -20.31 67.15 102.67
C TYR A 554 -19.52 66.39 103.72
N THR A 555 -19.72 66.76 104.99
CA THR A 555 -19.09 66.14 106.15
C THR A 555 -19.37 64.63 106.17
N VAL A 556 -18.32 63.81 106.28
CA VAL A 556 -18.46 62.35 106.37
C VAL A 556 -18.12 61.90 107.78
N GLU A 557 -18.97 61.03 108.32
CA GLU A 557 -18.71 60.34 109.57
C GLU A 557 -17.86 59.10 109.30
N GLU A 558 -16.66 59.06 109.86
CA GLU A 558 -15.76 57.93 109.72
C GLU A 558 -15.33 57.39 111.07
N LEU A 559 -15.16 56.07 111.14
CA LEU A 559 -14.55 55.44 112.29
C LEU A 559 -13.07 55.85 112.33
N TRP A 560 -12.64 56.47 113.42
CA TRP A 560 -11.35 57.10 113.54
C TRP A 560 -10.56 56.53 114.71
N ASN A 561 -9.28 56.28 114.48
CA ASN A 561 -8.33 55.94 115.53
C ASN A 561 -7.64 57.23 115.97
N PHE A 562 -8.09 57.81 117.08
CA PHE A 562 -7.55 59.07 117.60
C PHE A 562 -6.13 58.95 118.14
N LYS A 563 -5.65 57.73 118.44
CA LYS A 563 -4.25 57.51 118.84
C LYS A 563 -3.30 57.57 117.64
N GLU A 564 -3.74 57.06 116.50
CA GLU A 564 -2.90 56.99 115.30
C GLU A 564 -3.18 58.11 114.30
N GLY A 565 -4.22 58.93 114.53
CA GLY A 565 -4.54 60.06 113.68
C GLY A 565 -4.99 59.65 112.27
N ARG A 566 -5.59 58.46 112.12
CA ARG A 566 -6.06 57.93 110.82
C ARG A 566 -7.41 57.21 110.96
N ARG A 567 -8.04 56.93 109.81
CA ARG A 567 -9.21 56.05 109.71
C ARG A 567 -8.93 54.70 110.39
N ALA A 568 -9.84 54.28 111.26
CA ALA A 568 -9.81 52.97 111.88
C ALA A 568 -10.37 51.91 110.91
N SER A 569 -9.79 50.71 110.97
CA SER A 569 -10.32 49.53 110.30
C SER A 569 -11.52 48.97 111.07
N LEU A 570 -12.39 48.24 110.35
CA LEU A 570 -13.49 47.47 110.94
C LEU A 570 -13.00 46.55 112.08
N LYS A 571 -11.86 45.88 111.88
CA LYS A 571 -11.22 45.03 112.87
C LYS A 571 -10.85 45.81 114.14
N GLU A 572 -10.24 46.99 114.00
CA GLU A 572 -9.90 47.85 115.13
C GLU A 572 -11.17 48.29 115.88
N GLY A 573 -12.24 48.66 115.17
CA GLY A 573 -13.52 49.02 115.75
C GLY A 573 -14.19 47.89 116.54
N ILE A 574 -14.31 46.69 115.95
CA ILE A 574 -14.88 45.51 116.60
C ILE A 574 -14.07 45.12 117.84
N LEU A 575 -12.73 45.09 117.74
CA LEU A 575 -11.86 44.77 118.87
C LEU A 575 -12.03 45.76 120.02
N TYR A 576 -12.24 47.04 119.69
CA TYR A 576 -12.51 48.07 120.68
C TYR A 576 -13.84 47.83 121.42
N ILE A 577 -14.93 47.59 120.69
CA ILE A 577 -16.24 47.28 121.28
C ILE A 577 -16.15 46.02 122.17
N LEU A 578 -15.51 44.96 121.69
CA LEU A 578 -15.32 43.73 122.48
C LEU A 578 -14.56 43.98 123.79
N LYS A 579 -13.54 44.85 123.75
CA LYS A 579 -12.80 45.26 124.95
C LYS A 579 -13.68 46.04 125.92
N GLN A 580 -14.48 46.98 125.42
CA GLN A 580 -15.43 47.77 126.23
C GLN A 580 -16.52 46.90 126.86
N LEU A 581 -17.09 45.95 126.12
CA LEU A 581 -18.07 44.98 126.63
C LEU A 581 -17.46 44.08 127.73
N LYS A 582 -16.21 43.64 127.58
CA LYS A 582 -15.51 42.86 128.62
C LYS A 582 -15.28 43.68 129.89
N THR A 583 -14.95 44.95 129.78
CA THR A 583 -14.80 45.83 130.96
C THR A 583 -16.14 46.16 131.61
N HIS A 584 -17.22 46.36 130.84
CA HIS A 584 -18.56 46.55 131.38
C HIS A 584 -19.10 45.29 132.10
N LYS A 585 -18.86 44.08 131.58
CA LYS A 585 -19.22 42.83 132.26
C LYS A 585 -18.48 42.64 133.60
N ARG A 586 -17.21 43.03 133.68
CA ARG A 586 -16.43 42.95 134.94
C ARG A 586 -16.90 43.95 136.01
N ARG A 587 -17.53 45.06 135.61
CA ARG A 587 -18.11 46.06 136.53
C ARG A 587 -19.51 45.70 137.06
N ARG A 588 -20.21 44.74 136.44
CA ARG A 588 -21.57 44.32 136.83
C ARG A 588 -21.60 43.10 137.78
N ASN A 589 -20.46 42.43 137.94
CA ASN A 589 -20.27 41.25 138.80
C ASN A 589 -19.29 41.53 139.97
N SER A 590 -19.18 42.80 140.39
CA SER A 590 -18.43 43.24 141.58
C SER A 590 -19.36 43.93 142.56
#